data_AF-A0AAF0LGK3-F1
#
_entry.id   AF-A0AAF0LGK3-F1
#
_cell.length_a   1.000
_cell.length_b   1.000
_cell.length_c   1.000
_cell.angle_alpha   90.00
_cell.angle_beta   90.00
_cell.angle_gamma   90.00
#
_symmetry.space_group_name_H-M   'P 1'
#
loop_
_entity.id
_entity.type
_entity.pdbx_description
1 polymer ?
#
loop_
_entity_poly.entity_id
_entity_poly.type
_entity_poly.pdbx_seq_one_letter_code
_entity_poly.pdbx_strand_id
1 'polypeptide(L)'
;MPVIRRWNTTASDRIWAARIGPENARRLAGVRLPAYRALAAFIVLLVVAAAAAALAPAPVGVVVAALAVLAGSAVVGVGVRPLRAEGHALAVRLRDLGHRVDRDAPLNDGGAFDRWAARNGLPREQLVTPW
;
A
#
# COMPACT_ATOMS: atom_id res chain seq x y z
N MET A 1 18.32 -17.88 25.09
CA MET A 1 17.23 -16.89 25.25
C MET A 1 17.12 -16.08 23.96
N PRO A 2 16.07 -16.21 23.14
CA PRO A 2 15.93 -15.37 21.97
C PRO A 2 15.47 -13.99 22.40
N VAL A 3 16.24 -12.97 22.02
CA VAL A 3 15.89 -11.56 22.20
C VAL A 3 14.66 -11.29 21.35
N ILE A 4 13.48 -11.30 21.98
CA ILE A 4 12.26 -10.78 21.37
C ILE A 4 12.50 -9.28 21.21
N ARG A 5 12.96 -8.88 20.01
CA ARG A 5 12.86 -7.49 19.55
C ARG A 5 11.39 -7.12 19.71
N ARG A 6 11.08 -6.34 20.75
CA ARG A 6 9.82 -5.62 20.87
C ARG A 6 9.78 -4.66 19.71
N TRP A 7 9.29 -5.15 18.57
CA TRP A 7 8.91 -4.30 17.46
C TRP A 7 7.89 -3.34 18.04
N ASN A 8 8.20 -2.06 17.97
CA ASN A 8 7.30 -0.98 18.28
C ASN A 8 6.20 -1.03 17.20
N THR A 9 5.27 -1.98 17.35
CA THR A 9 4.17 -2.21 16.40
C THR A 9 3.42 -0.91 16.31
N THR A 10 3.51 -0.28 15.15
CA THR A 10 2.80 0.98 14.90
C THR A 10 1.31 0.73 15.10
N ALA A 11 0.53 1.78 15.40
CA ALA A 11 -0.92 1.63 15.49
C ALA A 11 -1.52 0.97 14.23
N SER A 12 -0.90 1.21 13.06
CA SER A 12 -1.26 0.58 11.79
C SER A 12 -1.06 -0.94 11.79
N ASP A 13 0.02 -1.45 12.38
CA ASP A 13 0.29 -2.89 12.42
C ASP A 13 -0.72 -3.63 13.29
N ARG A 14 -1.15 -3.03 14.41
CA ARG A 14 -2.21 -3.60 15.27
C ARG A 14 -3.56 -3.65 14.55
N ILE A 15 -3.87 -2.59 13.79
CA ILE A 15 -5.08 -2.46 12.97
C ILE A 15 -5.13 -3.53 11.87
N TRP A 16 -4.00 -3.81 11.21
CA TRP A 16 -3.92 -4.86 10.19
C TRP A 16 -3.84 -6.26 10.80
N ALA A 17 -3.12 -6.45 11.90
CA ALA A 17 -3.07 -7.73 12.61
C ALA A 17 -4.46 -8.16 13.09
N ALA A 18 -5.32 -7.20 13.47
CA ALA A 18 -6.72 -7.49 13.72
C ALA A 18 -7.42 -8.02 12.46
N ARG A 19 -7.26 -7.38 11.30
CA ARG A 19 -7.99 -7.73 10.06
C ARG A 19 -7.56 -9.06 9.44
N ILE A 20 -6.26 -9.26 9.27
CA ILE A 20 -5.69 -10.35 8.47
C ILE A 20 -4.78 -11.28 9.28
N GLY A 21 -4.73 -11.12 10.60
CA GLY A 21 -3.88 -11.91 11.48
C GLY A 21 -2.46 -11.33 11.61
N PRO A 22 -1.76 -11.63 12.71
CA PRO A 22 -0.45 -11.04 13.02
C PRO A 22 0.64 -11.45 12.03
N GLU A 23 0.56 -12.65 11.45
CA GLU A 23 1.55 -13.14 10.49
C GLU A 23 1.45 -12.41 9.15
N ASN A 24 0.26 -12.36 8.55
CA ASN A 24 0.03 -11.62 7.31
C ASN A 24 0.27 -10.12 7.49
N ALA A 25 -0.04 -9.56 8.67
CA ALA A 25 0.26 -8.16 8.97
C ALA A 25 1.76 -7.87 9.01
N ARG A 26 2.59 -8.79 9.53
CA ARG A 26 4.06 -8.66 9.48
C ARG A 26 4.58 -8.72 8.05
N ARG A 27 4.08 -9.65 7.25
CA ARG A 27 4.41 -9.75 5.82
C ARG A 27 4.05 -8.45 5.11
N LEU A 28 2.83 -7.96 5.33
CA LEU A 28 2.34 -6.71 4.74
C LEU A 28 3.14 -5.48 5.19
N ALA A 29 3.59 -5.43 6.46
CA ALA A 29 4.43 -4.33 6.95
C ALA A 29 5.77 -4.24 6.20
N GLY A 30 6.37 -5.38 5.84
CA GLY A 30 7.57 -5.44 5.01
C GLY A 30 7.36 -4.84 3.61
N VAL A 31 6.13 -4.92 3.09
CA VAL A 31 5.76 -4.47 1.75
C VAL A 31 5.23 -3.02 1.72
N ARG A 32 4.59 -2.58 2.82
CA ARG A 32 4.05 -1.22 2.95
C ARG A 32 5.12 -0.15 3.11
N LEU A 33 6.23 -0.47 3.78
CA LEU A 33 7.30 0.51 4.02
C LEU A 33 7.91 1.07 2.71
N PRO A 34 8.23 0.24 1.69
CA PRO A 34 8.61 0.73 0.36
C PRO A 34 7.55 1.62 -0.28
N ALA A 35 6.27 1.26 -0.20
CA ALA A 35 5.17 2.03 -0.80
C ALA A 35 5.01 3.42 -0.15
N TYR A 36 5.11 3.49 1.18
CA TYR A 36 5.09 4.76 1.90
C TYR A 36 6.32 5.62 1.61
N ARG A 37 7.50 5.00 1.48
CA ARG A 37 8.72 5.72 1.06
C ARG A 37 8.60 6.29 -0.35
N ALA A 38 8.02 5.53 -1.29
CA ALA A 38 7.76 6.00 -2.64
C ALA A 38 6.78 7.19 -2.66
N LEU A 39 5.71 7.13 -1.87
CA LEU A 39 4.78 8.25 -1.71
C LEU A 39 5.45 9.48 -1.08
N ALA A 40 6.24 9.29 -0.02
CA ALA A 40 6.98 10.38 0.61
C ALA A 40 7.98 11.02 -0.35
N ALA A 41 8.72 10.21 -1.12
CA ALA A 41 9.64 10.70 -2.14
C ALA A 41 8.90 11.49 -3.22
N PHE A 42 7.70 11.06 -3.64
CA PHE A 42 6.87 11.83 -4.56
C PHE A 42 6.43 13.17 -3.99
N ILE A 43 5.98 13.22 -2.73
CA ILE A 43 5.60 14.48 -2.07
C ILE A 43 6.79 15.44 -2.01
N VAL A 44 7.98 14.94 -1.63
CA VAL A 44 9.21 15.75 -1.62
C VAL A 44 9.54 16.26 -3.02
N LEU A 45 9.43 15.41 -4.04
CA LEU A 45 9.65 15.79 -5.44
C LEU A 45 8.70 16.91 -5.87
N LEU A 46 7.42 16.84 -5.49
CA LEU A 46 6.44 17.89 -5.79
C LEU A 46 6.77 19.21 -5.11
N VAL A 47 7.21 19.19 -3.84
CA VAL A 47 7.62 20.40 -3.12
C VAL A 47 8.83 21.05 -3.78
N VAL A 48 9.84 20.25 -4.14
CA VAL A 48 11.03 20.74 -4.85
C VAL A 48 10.68 21.28 -6.23
N ALA A 49 9.82 20.57 -6.98
CA ALA A 49 9.37 21.00 -8.30
C ALA A 49 8.54 22.29 -8.24
N ALA A 50 7.68 22.46 -7.23
CA ALA A 50 6.91 23.67 -7.02
C ALA A 50 7.83 24.87 -6.71
N ALA A 51 8.83 24.67 -5.85
CA ALA A 51 9.83 25.71 -5.55
C ALA A 51 10.65 26.09 -6.80
N ALA A 52 11.07 25.10 -7.59
CA ALA A 52 11.79 25.34 -8.84
C ALA A 52 10.92 26.06 -9.89
N ALA A 53 9.65 25.67 -10.02
CA ALA A 53 8.70 26.29 -10.95
C ALA A 53 8.40 27.75 -10.56
N ALA A 54 8.35 28.07 -9.27
CA ALA A 54 8.15 29.45 -8.78
C ALA A 54 9.33 30.39 -9.10
N LEU A 55 10.54 29.83 -9.25
CA LEU A 55 11.75 30.58 -9.58
C LEU A 55 12.02 30.65 -11.09
N ALA A 56 11.33 29.86 -11.90
CA ALA A 56 11.53 29.74 -13.33
C ALA A 56 10.57 30.64 -14.13
N PRO A 57 10.95 31.09 -15.34
CA PRO A 57 10.00 31.73 -16.24
C PRO A 57 8.86 30.78 -16.61
N ALA A 58 7.64 31.34 -16.74
CA ALA A 58 6.39 30.59 -16.86
C ALA A 58 6.40 29.35 -17.78
N PRO A 59 6.91 29.37 -19.03
CA PRO A 59 6.90 28.18 -19.89
C PRO A 59 7.80 27.05 -19.35
N VAL A 60 8.90 27.39 -18.67
CA VAL A 60 9.82 26.41 -18.08
C VAL A 60 9.24 25.82 -16.80
N GLY A 61 8.60 26.65 -15.96
CA GLY A 61 7.96 26.19 -14.72
C GLY A 61 6.86 25.14 -14.96
N VAL A 62 6.05 25.31 -16.01
CA VAL A 62 5.01 24.34 -16.40
C VAL A 62 5.62 22.99 -16.81
N VAL A 63 6.70 22.99 -17.59
CA VAL A 63 7.38 21.77 -18.02
C VAL A 63 7.99 21.03 -16.82
N VAL A 64 8.65 21.75 -15.91
CA VAL A 64 9.23 21.16 -14.68
C VAL A 64 8.15 20.51 -13.82
N ALA A 65 7.00 21.18 -13.62
CA ALA A 65 5.88 20.62 -12.88
C ALA A 65 5.30 19.36 -13.55
N ALA A 66 5.12 19.38 -14.87
CA ALA A 66 4.62 18.23 -15.62
C ALA A 66 5.56 17.00 -15.52
N LEU A 67 6.87 17.22 -15.66
CA LEU A 67 7.87 16.16 -15.51
C LEU A 67 7.90 15.60 -14.09
N ALA A 68 7.79 16.44 -13.06
CA ALA A 68 7.74 15.99 -11.67
C ALA A 68 6.50 15.14 -11.38
N VAL A 69 5.33 15.51 -11.93
CA VAL A 69 4.11 14.71 -11.82
C VAL A 69 4.26 13.36 -12.51
N LEU A 70 4.84 13.32 -13.73
CA LEU A 70 5.08 12.07 -14.46
C LEU A 70 6.06 11.16 -13.74
N ALA A 71 7.23 11.68 -13.34
CA ALA A 71 8.25 10.92 -12.62
C ALA A 71 7.71 10.39 -11.29
N GLY A 72 6.99 11.24 -10.56
CA GLY A 72 6.34 10.89 -9.32
C GLY A 72 5.25 9.82 -9.45
N SER A 73 4.41 9.91 -10.47
CA SER A 73 3.39 8.90 -10.78
C SER A 73 4.02 7.54 -11.09
N ALA A 74 5.16 7.54 -11.81
CA ALA A 74 5.91 6.32 -12.08
C ALA A 74 6.50 5.72 -10.79
N VAL A 75 7.09 6.53 -9.92
CA VAL A 75 7.65 6.10 -8.63
C VAL A 75 6.57 5.53 -7.72
N VAL A 76 5.43 6.20 -7.59
CA VAL A 76 4.29 5.70 -6.79
C VAL A 76 3.74 4.42 -7.41
N GLY A 77 3.59 4.37 -8.74
CA GLY A 77 3.12 3.20 -9.46
C GLY A 77 3.98 1.96 -9.21
N VAL A 78 5.31 2.10 -9.27
CA VAL A 78 6.26 1.03 -8.94
C VAL A 78 6.23 0.71 -7.43
N GLY A 79 6.15 1.72 -6.58
CA GLY A 79 6.11 1.55 -5.13
C GLY A 79 4.87 0.80 -4.62
N VAL A 80 3.73 0.90 -5.31
CA VAL A 80 2.49 0.18 -4.95
C VAL A 80 2.35 -1.18 -5.62
N ARG A 81 3.19 -1.53 -6.61
CA ARG A 81 3.15 -2.85 -7.28
C ARG A 81 3.23 -4.02 -6.29
N PRO A 82 4.14 -4.02 -5.30
CA PRO A 82 4.20 -5.09 -4.32
C PRO A 82 2.90 -5.25 -3.51
N LEU A 83 2.25 -4.15 -3.13
CA LEU A 83 0.97 -4.19 -2.42
C LEU A 83 -0.15 -4.77 -3.28
N ARG A 84 -0.17 -4.43 -4.58
CA ARG A 84 -1.13 -5.01 -5.52
C ARG A 84 -0.88 -6.50 -5.73
N ALA A 85 0.37 -6.92 -5.83
CA ALA A 85 0.73 -8.33 -5.98
C ALA A 85 0.25 -9.15 -4.76
N GLU A 86 0.46 -8.65 -3.54
CA GLU A 86 -0.04 -9.32 -2.34
C GLU A 86 -1.57 -9.31 -2.26
N GLY A 87 -2.22 -8.21 -2.67
CA GLY A 87 -3.68 -8.13 -2.76
C GLY A 87 -4.27 -9.12 -3.79
N HIS A 88 -3.56 -9.34 -4.89
CA HIS A 88 -3.90 -10.33 -5.91
C HIS A 88 -3.71 -11.75 -5.38
N ALA A 89 -2.58 -12.04 -4.73
CA ALA A 89 -2.29 -13.36 -4.15
C ALA A 89 -3.36 -13.79 -3.15
N LEU A 90 -3.79 -12.88 -2.27
CA LEU A 90 -4.91 -13.12 -1.35
C LEU A 90 -6.21 -13.42 -2.11
N ALA A 91 -6.54 -12.64 -3.14
CA ALA A 91 -7.75 -12.84 -3.93
C ALA A 91 -7.73 -14.16 -4.72
N VAL A 92 -6.57 -14.59 -5.24
CA VAL A 92 -6.40 -15.89 -5.91
C VAL A 92 -6.60 -17.02 -4.92
N ARG A 93 -5.93 -16.98 -3.77
CA ARG A 93 -6.07 -18.02 -2.74
C ARG A 93 -7.52 -18.17 -2.25
N LEU A 94 -8.21 -17.05 -2.04
CA LEU A 94 -9.62 -17.10 -1.63
C LEU A 94 -10.50 -17.74 -2.72
N ARG A 95 -10.20 -17.50 -4.00
CA ARG A 95 -10.85 -18.20 -5.11
C ARG A 95 -10.53 -19.70 -5.11
N ASP A 96 -9.30 -20.08 -4.85
CA ASP A 96 -8.88 -21.49 -4.75
C ASP A 96 -9.57 -22.23 -3.60
N LEU A 97 -9.90 -21.50 -2.51
CA LEU A 97 -10.71 -21.99 -1.40
C LEU A 97 -12.22 -22.01 -1.69
N GLY A 98 -12.65 -21.60 -2.89
CA GLY A 98 -14.04 -21.63 -3.33
C GLY A 98 -14.83 -20.34 -3.06
N HIS A 99 -14.19 -19.26 -2.63
CA HIS A 99 -14.87 -17.98 -2.42
C HIS A 99 -15.03 -17.22 -3.74
N ARG A 100 -16.17 -16.54 -3.89
CA ARG A 100 -16.41 -15.62 -5.01
C ARG A 100 -15.76 -14.28 -4.70
N VAL A 101 -14.58 -14.05 -5.28
CA VAL A 101 -13.83 -12.81 -5.16
C VAL A 101 -13.61 -12.20 -6.54
N ASP A 102 -14.23 -11.04 -6.79
CA ASP A 102 -14.24 -10.43 -8.12
C ASP A 102 -13.00 -9.59 -8.44
N ARG A 103 -12.27 -9.11 -7.41
CA ARG A 103 -11.14 -8.18 -7.55
C ARG A 103 -10.09 -8.37 -6.47
N ASP A 104 -8.87 -7.91 -6.76
CA ASP A 104 -7.75 -7.86 -5.82
C ASP A 104 -8.10 -7.14 -4.52
N ALA A 105 -7.53 -7.61 -3.41
CA ALA A 105 -7.75 -7.00 -2.11
C ALA A 105 -7.03 -5.63 -2.00
N PRO A 106 -7.72 -4.54 -1.63
CA PRO A 106 -7.08 -3.23 -1.48
C PRO A 106 -6.33 -3.16 -0.13
N LEU A 107 -5.07 -3.60 -0.12
CA LEU A 107 -4.24 -3.65 1.11
C LEU A 107 -3.59 -2.32 1.51
N ASN A 108 -3.84 -1.25 0.75
CA ASN A 108 -3.34 0.09 1.04
C ASN A 108 -4.20 0.83 2.08
N ASP A 109 -5.50 0.54 2.13
CA ASP A 109 -6.50 1.23 2.95
C ASP A 109 -7.36 0.21 3.71
N GLY A 110 -7.37 0.29 5.04
CA GLY A 110 -8.11 -0.63 5.89
C GLY A 110 -9.63 -0.52 5.73
N GLY A 111 -10.18 0.68 5.51
CA GLY A 111 -11.62 0.86 5.26
C GLY A 111 -12.04 0.37 3.87
N ALA A 112 -11.18 0.55 2.86
CA ALA A 112 -11.41 -0.05 1.54
C ALA A 112 -11.37 -1.57 1.60
N PHE A 113 -10.46 -2.13 2.39
CA PHE A 113 -10.37 -3.57 2.65
C PHE A 113 -11.61 -4.10 3.36
N ASP A 114 -12.08 -3.44 4.41
CA ASP A 114 -13.27 -3.87 5.15
C ASP A 114 -14.51 -3.87 4.25
N ARG A 115 -14.68 -2.84 3.41
CA ARG A 115 -15.75 -2.80 2.40
C ARG A 115 -15.61 -3.90 1.33
N TRP A 116 -14.38 -4.20 0.92
CA TRP A 116 -14.11 -5.29 0.00
C TRP A 116 -14.45 -6.66 0.62
N ALA A 117 -14.05 -6.91 1.86
CA ALA A 117 -14.37 -8.14 2.57
C ALA A 117 -15.88 -8.32 2.75
N ALA A 118 -16.58 -7.25 3.15
CA ALA A 118 -18.04 -7.25 3.29
C ALA A 118 -18.75 -7.55 1.97
N ARG A 119 -18.32 -6.95 0.85
CA ARG A 119 -18.93 -7.21 -0.48
C ARG A 119 -18.75 -8.64 -0.96
N ASN A 120 -17.63 -9.28 -0.63
CA ASN A 120 -17.36 -10.67 -1.01
C ASN A 120 -17.87 -11.68 0.04
N GLY A 121 -18.58 -11.21 1.09
CA GLY A 121 -19.11 -12.07 2.15
C GLY A 121 -18.04 -12.86 2.90
N LEU A 122 -16.83 -12.29 3.04
CA LEU A 122 -15.68 -12.95 3.64
C LEU A 122 -15.67 -12.76 5.17
N PRO A 123 -15.99 -13.81 5.96
CA PRO A 123 -15.85 -13.75 7.41
C PRO A 123 -14.37 -13.64 7.81
N ARG A 124 -14.12 -13.03 8.97
CA ARG A 124 -12.77 -12.66 9.42
C ARG A 124 -11.85 -13.87 9.56
N GLU A 125 -12.39 -15.01 9.95
CA GLU A 125 -11.67 -16.27 10.18
C GLU A 125 -10.96 -16.74 8.90
N GLN A 126 -11.51 -16.44 7.73
CA GLN A 126 -10.90 -16.79 6.44
C GLN A 126 -9.75 -15.84 6.07
N LEU A 127 -9.83 -14.58 6.53
CA LEU A 127 -8.84 -13.55 6.23
C LEU A 127 -7.58 -13.65 7.12
N VAL A 128 -7.69 -14.30 8.28
CA VAL A 128 -6.58 -14.49 9.22
C VAL A 128 -5.69 -15.68 8.90
N THR A 129 -6.10 -16.53 7.96
CA THR A 129 -5.31 -17.71 7.57
C THR A 129 -4.04 -17.24 6.83
N PRO A 130 -2.83 -17.75 7.16
CA PRO A 130 -1.58 -17.30 6.55
C PRO A 130 -1.55 -17.55 5.05
N TRP A 131 -1.19 -16.55 4.25
CA TRP A 131 -1.07 -16.59 2.78
C TRP A 131 0.25 -16.06 2.28
#